data_AF-A0A957W2V9-F1
#
_entry.id   AF-A0A957W2V9-F1
#
_cell.length_a   1.000
_cell.length_b   1.000
_cell.length_c   1.000
_cell.angle_alpha   90.00
_cell.angle_beta   90.00
_cell.angle_gamma   90.00
#
_symmetry.space_group_name_H-M   'P 1'
#
loop_
_entity.id
_entity.type
_entity.pdbx_description
1 polymer ?
#
loop_
_entity_poly.entity_id
_entity_poly.type
_entity_poly.pdbx_seq_one_letter_code
_entity_poly.pdbx_strand_id
1 'polypeptide(L)'
;LYRYEEIAQILTSDPDATAMDGVVWVEQLVADLMIPGLGSYGLTEADFPDLIQKAGQSSSMKGNPIKLTDEELAEILEKAI
;
A
#
# COMPACT_ATOMS: atom_id res chain seq x y z
N LEU A 1 11.29 -4.68 9.95
CA LEU A 1 11.98 -5.31 8.81
C LEU A 1 11.81 -6.82 8.85
N TYR A 2 12.24 -7.51 9.92
CA TYR A 2 12.08 -8.97 10.06
C TYR A 2 10.69 -9.53 9.67
N ARG A 3 9.58 -8.92 10.15
CA ARG A 3 8.22 -9.38 9.78
C ARG A 3 7.93 -9.31 8.27
N TYR A 4 8.48 -8.32 7.57
CA TYR A 4 8.29 -8.20 6.12
C TYR A 4 9.19 -9.16 5.34
N GLU A 5 10.39 -9.46 5.84
CA GLU A 5 11.26 -10.52 5.29
C GLU A 5 10.61 -11.89 5.45
N GLU A 6 10.09 -12.21 6.64
CA GLU A 6 9.36 -13.46 6.90
C GLU A 6 8.16 -13.61 5.95
N ILE A 7 7.36 -12.54 5.77
CA ILE A 7 6.25 -12.55 4.80
C ILE A 7 6.78 -12.78 3.38
N ALA A 8 7.84 -12.09 2.96
CA ALA A 8 8.42 -12.26 1.63
C ALA A 8 8.85 -13.72 1.40
N GLN A 9 9.57 -14.32 2.34
CA GLN A 9 10.02 -15.73 2.27
C GLN A 9 8.84 -16.70 2.14
N ILE A 10 7.73 -16.44 2.85
CA ILE A 10 6.51 -17.25 2.74
C ILE A 10 5.89 -17.10 1.34
N LEU A 11 5.74 -15.87 0.85
CA LEU A 11 5.07 -15.58 -0.43
C LEU A 11 5.88 -16.09 -1.63
N THR A 12 7.19 -15.94 -1.60
CA THR A 12 8.10 -16.36 -2.68
C THR A 12 8.52 -17.83 -2.59
N SER A 13 8.31 -18.47 -1.42
CA SER A 13 8.89 -19.79 -1.08
C SER A 13 10.42 -19.82 -1.19
N ASP A 14 11.07 -18.69 -0.98
CA ASP A 14 12.53 -18.53 -1.00
C ASP A 14 13.01 -18.07 0.38
N PRO A 15 13.81 -18.88 1.12
CA PRO A 15 14.29 -18.52 2.46
C PRO A 15 15.27 -17.34 2.47
N ASP A 16 15.84 -16.96 1.33
CA ASP A 16 16.78 -15.84 1.22
C ASP A 16 16.09 -14.54 0.77
N ALA A 17 14.76 -14.56 0.56
CA ALA A 17 14.01 -13.39 0.12
C ALA A 17 14.05 -12.24 1.15
N THR A 18 14.20 -11.03 0.62
CA THR A 18 14.17 -9.78 1.39
C THR A 18 12.76 -9.20 1.44
N ALA A 19 12.52 -8.23 2.33
CA ALA A 19 11.26 -7.48 2.35
C ALA A 19 10.91 -6.84 0.99
N MET A 20 11.91 -6.43 0.20
CA MET A 20 11.68 -5.81 -1.11
C MET A 20 11.20 -6.83 -2.15
N ASP A 21 11.69 -8.08 -2.08
CA ASP A 21 11.19 -9.16 -2.94
C ASP A 21 9.71 -9.43 -2.67
N GLY A 22 9.27 -9.28 -1.42
CA GLY A 22 7.85 -9.32 -1.06
C GLY A 22 7.01 -8.20 -1.69
N VAL A 23 7.57 -6.98 -1.81
CA VAL A 23 6.89 -5.87 -2.51
C VAL A 23 6.73 -6.19 -3.99
N VAL A 24 7.81 -6.62 -4.65
CA VAL A 24 7.79 -7.01 -6.07
C VAL A 24 6.80 -8.15 -6.31
N TRP A 25 6.76 -9.13 -5.40
CA TRP A 25 5.80 -10.23 -5.47
C TRP A 25 4.34 -9.75 -5.43
N VAL A 26 4.01 -8.80 -4.54
CA VAL A 26 2.65 -8.23 -4.44
C VAL A 26 2.31 -7.40 -5.69
N GLU A 27 3.25 -6.61 -6.21
CA GLU A 27 3.07 -5.86 -7.45
C GLU A 27 2.78 -6.80 -8.64
N GLN A 28 3.51 -7.91 -8.74
CA GLN A 28 3.27 -8.92 -9.78
C GLN A 28 1.89 -9.57 -9.61
N LEU A 29 1.48 -9.90 -8.38
CA LEU A 29 0.16 -10.46 -8.12
C LEU A 29 -0.97 -9.50 -8.55
N VAL A 30 -0.84 -8.20 -8.26
CA VAL A 30 -1.78 -7.17 -8.70
C VAL A 30 -1.88 -7.15 -10.23
N ALA A 31 -0.75 -7.24 -10.94
CA ALA A 31 -0.70 -7.30 -12.39
C ALA A 31 -1.34 -8.58 -12.95
N ASP A 32 -1.03 -9.74 -12.37
CA ASP A 32 -1.56 -11.05 -12.79
C ASP A 32 -3.08 -11.13 -12.62
N LEU A 33 -3.60 -10.50 -11.56
CA LEU A 33 -5.04 -10.38 -11.29
C LEU A 33 -5.70 -9.25 -12.08
N MET A 34 -4.94 -8.45 -12.84
CA MET A 34 -5.40 -7.30 -13.60
C MET A 34 -6.21 -6.30 -12.74
N ILE A 35 -5.75 -6.05 -11.52
CA ILE A 35 -6.39 -5.09 -10.62
C ILE A 35 -6.02 -3.68 -11.10
N PRO A 36 -6.99 -2.84 -11.51
CA PRO A 36 -6.68 -1.51 -12.02
C PRO A 36 -6.44 -0.50 -10.88
N GLY A 37 -5.74 0.59 -11.20
CA GLY A 37 -5.53 1.72 -10.28
C GLY A 37 -6.84 2.41 -9.90
N LEU A 38 -6.81 3.18 -8.81
CA LEU A 38 -8.01 3.81 -8.25
C LEU A 38 -8.68 4.80 -9.21
N GLY A 39 -7.95 5.39 -10.15
CA GLY A 39 -8.51 6.27 -11.18
C GLY A 39 -9.53 5.57 -12.09
N SER A 40 -9.36 4.27 -12.32
CA SER A 40 -10.32 3.45 -13.08
C SER A 40 -11.69 3.36 -12.40
N TYR A 41 -11.73 3.55 -11.08
CA TYR A 41 -12.95 3.57 -10.27
C TYR A 41 -13.53 4.98 -10.09
N GLY A 42 -12.96 5.97 -10.77
CA GLY A 42 -13.42 7.37 -10.74
C GLY A 42 -12.81 8.22 -9.63
N LEU A 43 -11.78 7.74 -8.94
CA LEU A 43 -11.04 8.57 -7.98
C LEU A 43 -10.24 9.65 -8.70
N THR A 44 -10.27 10.88 -8.18
CA THR A 44 -9.49 12.01 -8.69
C THR A 44 -8.71 12.71 -7.58
N GLU A 45 -7.69 13.50 -7.94
CA GLU A 45 -6.93 14.32 -6.98
C GLU A 45 -7.82 15.28 -6.17
N ALA A 46 -8.96 15.70 -6.73
CA ALA A 46 -9.92 16.56 -6.03
C ALA A 46 -10.56 15.87 -4.81
N ASP A 47 -10.57 14.54 -4.76
CA ASP A 47 -11.13 13.75 -3.67
C ASP A 47 -10.13 13.57 -2.50
N PHE A 48 -8.85 13.87 -2.72
CA PHE A 48 -7.78 13.58 -1.76
C PHE A 48 -7.98 14.24 -0.39
N PRO A 49 -8.33 15.55 -0.29
CA PRO A 49 -8.47 16.18 1.02
C PRO A 49 -9.49 15.50 1.92
N ASP A 50 -10.63 15.09 1.37
CA ASP A 50 -11.69 14.40 2.13
C ASP A 50 -11.27 12.98 2.53
N LEU A 51 -10.59 12.25 1.64
CA LEU A 51 -10.07 10.91 1.94
C LEU A 51 -8.99 10.93 3.02
N ILE A 52 -8.03 11.84 2.93
CA ILE A 52 -6.94 11.98 3.90
C ILE A 52 -7.52 12.32 5.29
N GLN A 53 -8.45 13.28 5.35
CA GLN A 53 -9.12 13.65 6.60
C GLN A 53 -9.85 12.45 7.23
N LYS A 54 -10.59 11.67 6.44
CA LYS A 54 -11.32 10.49 6.91
C LYS A 54 -10.38 9.36 7.33
N ALA A 55 -9.31 9.13 6.56
CA ALA A 55 -8.30 8.10 6.86
C ALA A 55 -7.64 8.38 8.21
N GLY A 56 -7.23 9.63 8.49
CA GLY A 56 -6.59 10.01 9.75
C GLY A 56 -7.44 9.77 11.02
N GLN A 57 -8.77 9.72 10.87
CA GLN A 57 -9.68 9.43 11.99
C GLN A 57 -9.95 7.94 12.20
N SER A 58 -9.58 7.10 11.24
CA SER A 58 -9.83 5.65 11.28
C SER A 58 -9.03 4.96 12.40
N SER A 59 -9.60 3.90 12.97
CA SER A 59 -8.92 3.08 13.97
C SER A 59 -7.78 2.25 13.37
N SER A 60 -7.86 1.89 12.07
CA SER A 60 -6.78 1.21 11.36
C SER A 60 -5.54 2.08 11.23
N MET A 61 -5.68 3.39 11.00
CA MET A 61 -4.53 4.31 11.03
C MET A 61 -3.88 4.42 12.41
N LYS A 62 -4.64 4.29 13.50
CA LYS A 62 -4.07 4.21 14.86
C LYS A 62 -3.32 2.91 15.11
N GLY A 63 -3.73 1.82 14.46
CA GLY A 63 -3.08 0.51 14.57
C GLY A 63 -1.90 0.33 13.60
N ASN A 64 -1.72 1.23 12.64
CA ASN A 64 -0.61 1.17 11.70
C ASN A 64 0.72 1.39 12.45
N PRO A 65 1.77 0.57 12.18
CA PRO A 65 3.04 0.67 12.91
C PRO A 65 3.79 1.99 12.69
N ILE A 66 3.41 2.76 11.66
CA ILE A 66 3.91 4.11 11.39
C ILE A 66 2.73 5.08 11.34
N LYS A 67 2.92 6.26 11.91
CA LYS A 67 1.97 7.36 11.76
C LYS A 67 2.32 8.10 10.48
N LEU A 68 1.43 8.06 9.49
CA LEU A 68 1.59 8.80 8.25
C LEU A 68 1.15 10.25 8.42
N THR A 69 1.83 11.17 7.74
CA THR A 69 1.36 12.56 7.60
C THR A 69 0.35 12.68 6.46
N ASP A 70 -0.34 13.82 6.40
CA ASP A 70 -1.29 14.11 5.34
C ASP A 70 -0.59 14.15 3.97
N GLU A 71 0.66 14.64 3.92
CA GLU A 71 1.49 14.67 2.72
C GLU A 71 1.90 13.26 2.28
N GLU A 72 2.32 12.39 3.20
CA GLU A 72 2.66 10.99 2.88
C GLU A 72 1.44 10.22 2.37
N LEU A 73 0.25 10.49 2.91
CA LEU A 73 -1.00 9.91 2.42
C LEU A 73 -1.34 10.42 1.02
N ALA A 74 -1.12 11.71 0.75
CA ALA A 74 -1.31 12.27 -0.59
C ALA A 74 -0.37 11.59 -1.62
N GLU A 75 0.92 11.44 -1.30
CA GLU A 75 1.87 10.75 -2.18
C GLU A 75 1.49 9.29 -2.47
N ILE A 76 0.95 8.58 -1.47
CA ILE A 76 0.44 7.21 -1.65
C ILE A 76 -0.77 7.21 -2.59
N LEU A 77 -1.70 8.15 -2.42
CA LEU A 77 -2.87 8.27 -3.28
C LEU A 77 -2.47 8.63 -4.71
N GLU A 78 -1.52 9.55 -4.92
CA GLU A 78 -0.98 9.91 -6.25
C GLU A 78 -0.42 8.69 -6.99
N LYS A 79 0.29 7.80 -6.28
CA LYS A 79 0.83 6.56 -6.84
C LYS A 79 -0.23 5.49 -7.11
N ALA A 80 -1.40 5.61 -6.47
CA ALA A 80 -2.47 4.62 -6.55
C ALA A 80 -3.51 4.93 -7.62
N ILE A 81 -3.57 6.16 -8.16
CA ILE A 81 -4.48 6.54 -9.25
C ILE A 81 -3.97 5.98 -10.58
#